data_AF-A0A2V7V9E0-F1
#
_entry.id   AF-A0A2V7V9E0-F1
#
_cell.length_a   1.000
_cell.length_b   1.000
_cell.length_c   1.000
_cell.angle_alpha   90.00
_cell.angle_beta   90.00
_cell.angle_gamma   90.00
#
_symmetry.space_group_name_H-M   'P 1'
#
loop_
_entity.id
_entity.type
_entity.pdbx_description
1 polymer ?
#
loop_
_entity_poly.entity_id
_entity_poly.type
_entity_poly.pdbx_seq_one_letter_code
_entity_poly.pdbx_strand_id
1 'polypeptide(L)'
;MAAALALALAAGAVTAARQAGRAGPREVPTTHVRRGRLELHAYATGELRPSRSGMLVAPSVAGTLQIVRLAQTGTRVQAGEVVCEFDPSEQEYNLEQSRSELLQAEQEGVKIKADAAVQAAQDQVALLAARFALRRAELEVSRNELVSAIDAQKNLLSLEEAKRRLEQLGQDVRSRQASSVASLAVADEKRKRARLGLQQAQQNIENMTLRAPIGGLVS
;
A
#
# COMPACT_ATOMS: atom_id res chain seq x y z
N MET A 1 13.03 -78.76 93.93
CA MET A 1 12.83 -77.58 93.06
C MET A 1 11.86 -77.88 91.90
N ALA A 2 10.63 -78.33 92.17
CA ALA A 2 9.64 -78.62 91.12
C ALA A 2 8.35 -77.78 91.26
N ALA A 3 7.98 -77.40 92.49
CA ALA A 3 6.76 -76.63 92.76
C ALA A 3 6.83 -75.16 92.31
N ALA A 4 8.02 -74.54 92.29
CA ALA A 4 8.17 -73.13 91.94
C ALA A 4 8.05 -72.87 90.42
N LEU A 5 8.43 -73.82 89.58
CA LEU A 5 8.32 -73.68 88.12
C LEU A 5 6.86 -73.82 87.64
N ALA A 6 6.08 -74.69 88.29
CA ALA A 6 4.69 -74.92 87.94
C ALA A 6 3.80 -73.70 88.25
N LEU A 7 4.06 -73.00 89.37
CA LEU A 7 3.32 -71.77 89.70
C LEU A 7 3.64 -70.60 88.75
N ALA A 8 4.89 -70.47 88.29
CA ALA A 8 5.27 -69.43 87.34
C ALA A 8 4.65 -69.63 85.95
N LEU A 9 4.58 -70.88 85.49
CA LEU A 9 3.93 -71.22 84.22
C LEU A 9 2.40 -71.06 84.27
N ALA A 10 1.77 -71.43 85.39
CA ALA A 10 0.33 -71.22 85.58
C ALA A 10 -0.02 -69.72 85.69
N ALA A 11 0.80 -68.93 86.41
CA ALA A 11 0.63 -67.49 86.48
C ALA A 11 0.84 -66.79 85.13
N GLY A 12 1.84 -67.25 84.35
CA GLY A 12 2.10 -66.74 82.99
C GLY A 12 0.99 -67.07 81.99
N ALA A 13 0.39 -68.26 82.08
CA ALA A 13 -0.74 -68.65 81.22
C ALA A 13 -2.00 -67.83 81.53
N VAL A 14 -2.28 -67.55 82.81
CA VAL A 14 -3.46 -66.78 83.23
C VAL A 14 -3.33 -65.28 82.88
N THR A 15 -2.12 -64.71 82.91
CA THR A 15 -1.91 -63.31 82.52
C THR A 15 -1.96 -63.12 81.00
N ALA A 16 -1.43 -64.06 80.22
CA ALA A 16 -1.51 -64.05 78.76
C ALA A 16 -2.97 -64.21 78.26
N ALA A 17 -3.73 -65.13 78.86
CA ALA A 17 -5.15 -65.33 78.53
C ALA A 17 -6.01 -64.11 78.88
N ARG A 18 -5.67 -63.36 79.94
CA ARG A 18 -6.37 -62.11 80.31
C ARG A 18 -6.01 -60.92 79.43
N GLN A 19 -4.84 -60.90 78.80
CA GLN A 19 -4.45 -59.85 77.84
C GLN A 19 -5.04 -60.07 76.45
N ALA A 20 -5.20 -61.32 76.00
CA ALA A 20 -5.80 -61.64 74.70
C ALA A 20 -7.31 -61.31 74.60
N GLY A 21 -8.01 -61.16 75.73
CA GLY A 21 -9.44 -60.85 75.78
C GLY A 21 -9.81 -59.35 75.77
N ARG A 22 -8.83 -58.43 75.69
CA ARG A 22 -9.08 -56.97 75.68
C ARG A 22 -8.90 -56.37 74.30
N ALA A 23 -9.75 -56.76 73.35
CA ALA A 23 -10.01 -55.94 72.17
C ALA A 23 -11.17 -54.99 72.50
N GLY A 24 -10.85 -53.76 72.91
CA GLY A 24 -11.84 -52.71 73.17
C GLY A 24 -12.50 -52.20 71.87
N PRO A 25 -13.72 -51.65 71.94
CA PRO A 25 -14.44 -51.18 70.76
C PRO A 25 -13.68 -50.02 70.12
N ARG A 26 -13.47 -50.11 68.80
CA ARG A 26 -12.81 -49.08 68.00
C ARG A 26 -13.74 -47.87 67.90
N GLU A 27 -13.49 -46.85 68.71
CA GLU A 27 -14.24 -45.58 68.65
C GLU A 27 -13.97 -44.89 67.31
N VAL A 28 -15.03 -44.76 66.49
CA VAL A 28 -14.98 -44.01 65.23
C VAL A 28 -15.42 -42.59 65.54
N PRO A 29 -14.57 -41.57 65.35
CA PRO A 29 -14.95 -40.19 65.62
C PRO A 29 -16.07 -39.75 64.66
N THR A 30 -17.24 -39.41 65.21
CA THR A 30 -18.38 -38.84 64.48
C THR A 30 -18.66 -37.40 64.89
N THR A 31 -19.22 -36.58 64.00
CA THR A 31 -19.59 -35.17 64.27
C THR A 31 -21.00 -34.86 63.80
N HIS A 32 -21.65 -33.84 64.38
CA HIS A 32 -22.99 -33.40 64.02
C HIS A 32 -22.97 -32.50 62.77
N VAL A 33 -23.70 -32.90 61.73
CA VAL A 33 -23.84 -32.10 60.50
C VAL A 33 -25.02 -31.13 60.59
N ARG A 34 -24.88 -29.96 59.98
CA ARG A 34 -25.95 -28.97 59.80
C ARG A 34 -26.11 -28.68 58.32
N ARG A 35 -27.36 -28.58 57.84
CA ARG A 35 -27.65 -28.14 56.46
C ARG A 35 -27.50 -26.62 56.39
N GLY A 36 -26.66 -26.15 55.48
CA GLY A 36 -26.40 -24.74 55.24
C GLY A 36 -25.81 -24.53 53.84
N ARG A 37 -25.69 -23.27 53.42
CA ARG A 37 -25.08 -22.90 52.15
C ARG A 37 -23.57 -23.18 52.23
N LEU A 38 -23.06 -24.02 51.32
CA LEU A 38 -21.63 -24.27 51.16
C LEU A 38 -21.10 -23.34 50.07
N GLU A 39 -20.20 -22.44 50.41
CA GLU A 39 -19.51 -21.59 49.44
C GLU A 39 -18.22 -22.30 48.99
N LEU A 40 -18.16 -22.62 47.70
CA LEU A 40 -17.01 -23.23 47.07
C LEU A 40 -16.18 -22.13 46.41
N HIS A 41 -15.02 -21.84 46.97
CA HIS A 41 -14.06 -20.91 46.36
C HIS A 41 -13.10 -21.70 45.47
N ALA A 42 -13.07 -21.36 44.17
CA ALA A 42 -12.06 -21.83 43.25
C ALA A 42 -11.02 -20.73 43.06
N TYR A 43 -9.76 -21.02 43.41
CA TYR A 43 -8.64 -20.11 43.18
C TYR A 43 -8.06 -20.37 41.80
N ALA A 44 -8.01 -19.33 40.97
CA ALA A 44 -7.40 -19.37 39.65
C ALA A 44 -6.43 -18.20 39.52
N THR A 45 -5.30 -18.46 38.86
CA THR A 45 -4.32 -17.44 38.50
C THR A 45 -4.53 -17.03 37.05
N GLY A 46 -4.42 -15.74 36.76
CA GLY A 46 -4.52 -15.19 35.41
C GLY A 46 -3.79 -13.86 35.30
N GLU A 47 -3.55 -13.42 34.08
CA GLU A 47 -2.91 -12.13 33.80
C GLU A 47 -3.97 -11.05 33.54
N LEU A 48 -3.75 -9.85 34.06
CA LEU A 48 -4.55 -8.67 33.71
C LEU A 48 -3.93 -7.99 32.50
N ARG A 49 -4.77 -7.66 31.52
CA ARG A 49 -4.38 -6.90 30.32
C ARG A 49 -5.29 -5.70 30.15
N PRO A 50 -4.79 -4.59 29.57
CA PRO A 50 -5.63 -3.45 29.25
C PRO A 50 -6.78 -3.86 28.32
N SER A 51 -7.96 -3.29 28.53
CA SER A 51 -9.15 -3.60 27.73
C SER A 51 -9.02 -3.18 26.27
N ARG A 52 -8.25 -2.12 25.99
CA ARG A 52 -7.91 -1.62 24.65
C ARG A 52 -6.45 -1.17 24.63
N SER A 53 -5.71 -1.58 23.62
CA SER A 53 -4.37 -1.11 23.32
C SER A 53 -4.27 -0.82 21.81
N GLY A 54 -3.47 0.18 21.45
CA GLY A 54 -3.16 0.52 20.07
C GLY A 54 -1.67 0.70 19.93
N MET A 55 -1.05 -0.03 19.01
CA MET A 55 0.39 0.08 18.74
C MET A 55 0.63 1.23 17.75
N LEU A 56 1.54 2.13 18.09
CA LEU A 56 2.06 3.14 17.17
C LEU A 56 3.31 2.59 16.51
N VAL A 57 3.32 2.57 15.18
CA VAL A 57 4.43 2.05 14.38
C VAL A 57 5.05 3.21 13.62
N ALA A 58 6.38 3.31 13.67
CA ALA A 58 7.10 4.29 12.87
C ALA A 58 6.85 4.03 11.37
N PRO A 59 6.61 5.09 10.58
CA PRO A 59 6.38 4.94 9.15
C PRO A 59 7.62 4.38 8.45
N SER A 60 7.41 3.47 7.49
CA SER A 60 8.48 2.99 6.62
C SER A 60 8.75 3.99 5.50
N VAL A 61 9.47 5.07 5.83
CA VAL A 61 9.98 6.04 4.85
C VAL A 61 11.44 5.78 4.54
N ALA A 62 11.83 6.10 3.31
CA ALA A 62 13.23 6.13 2.93
C ALA A 62 13.94 7.29 3.63
N GLY A 63 15.11 7.01 4.24
CA GLY A 63 15.92 8.01 4.95
C GLY A 63 16.21 7.63 6.40
N THR A 64 16.88 8.54 7.12
CA THR A 64 17.15 8.36 8.54
C THR A 64 16.05 9.05 9.35
N LEU A 65 15.24 8.27 10.06
CA LEU A 65 14.22 8.81 10.95
C LEU A 65 14.85 9.40 12.21
N GLN A 66 14.71 10.71 12.39
CA GLN A 66 15.09 11.42 13.61
C GLN A 66 13.86 11.87 14.37
N ILE A 67 13.76 11.52 15.65
CA ILE A 67 12.65 11.91 16.51
C ILE A 67 12.94 13.32 17.06
N VAL A 68 12.05 14.27 16.74
CA VAL A 68 12.11 15.65 17.24
C VAL A 68 11.35 15.77 18.56
N ARG A 69 10.19 15.12 18.64
CA ARG A 69 9.33 15.14 19.82
C ARG A 69 8.78 13.76 20.13
N LEU A 70 8.82 13.39 21.40
CA LEU A 70 8.25 12.15 21.91
C LEU A 70 7.52 12.41 23.21
N ALA A 71 6.26 11.95 23.31
CA ALA A 71 5.51 12.00 24.55
C ALA A 71 6.13 11.04 25.58
N GLN A 72 6.22 11.50 26.83
CA GLN A 72 6.80 10.69 27.91
C GLN A 72 5.88 9.51 28.26
N THR A 73 6.47 8.39 28.63
CA THR A 73 5.74 7.24 29.17
C THR A 73 4.93 7.66 30.40
N GLY A 74 3.67 7.24 30.46
CA GLY A 74 2.71 7.62 31.50
C GLY A 74 1.93 8.91 31.21
N THR A 75 2.20 9.61 30.12
CA THR A 75 1.42 10.80 29.72
C THR A 75 0.04 10.37 29.25
N ARG A 76 -1.01 11.08 29.70
CA ARG A 76 -2.38 10.89 29.21
C ARG A 76 -2.57 11.69 27.92
N VAL A 77 -2.96 11.01 26.85
CA VAL A 77 -3.22 11.60 25.54
C VAL A 77 -4.66 11.38 25.10
N GLN A 78 -5.21 12.30 24.33
CA GLN A 78 -6.51 12.14 23.67
C GLN A 78 -6.35 11.48 22.29
N ALA A 79 -7.45 10.96 21.74
CA ALA A 79 -7.44 10.45 20.38
C ALA A 79 -7.11 11.58 19.39
N GLY A 80 -6.18 11.35 18.46
CA GLY A 80 -5.70 12.33 17.49
C GLY A 80 -4.57 13.24 17.97
N GLU A 81 -4.25 13.21 19.26
CA GLU A 81 -3.12 13.94 19.83
C GLU A 81 -1.79 13.36 19.35
N VAL A 82 -0.81 14.22 19.13
CA VAL A 82 0.48 13.83 18.57
C VAL A 82 1.37 13.25 19.67
N VAL A 83 1.82 12.02 19.46
CA VAL A 83 2.63 11.24 20.40
C VAL A 83 4.10 11.25 20.01
N CYS A 84 4.40 11.19 18.71
CA CYS A 84 5.76 11.22 18.19
C CYS A 84 5.81 12.05 16.91
N GLU A 85 6.82 12.90 16.78
CA GLU A 85 7.09 13.70 15.58
C GLU A 85 8.51 13.40 15.10
N PHE A 86 8.63 13.11 13.82
CA PHE A 86 9.90 12.94 13.13
C PHE A 86 10.27 14.21 12.35
N ASP A 87 11.57 14.43 12.12
CA ASP A 87 12.05 15.54 11.29
C ASP A 87 11.62 15.37 9.82
N PRO A 88 10.80 16.28 9.25
CA PRO A 88 10.31 16.18 7.89
C PRO A 88 11.31 16.72 6.85
N SER A 89 12.44 17.30 7.24
CA SER A 89 13.33 18.07 6.33
C SER A 89 13.74 17.30 5.05
N GLU A 90 14.11 16.02 5.18
CA GLU A 90 14.46 15.18 4.02
C GLU A 90 13.24 14.91 3.13
N GLN A 91 12.06 14.72 3.72
CA GLN A 91 10.82 14.46 2.98
C GLN A 91 10.29 15.71 2.30
N GLU A 92 10.43 16.89 2.91
CA GLU A 92 10.11 18.18 2.29
C GLU A 92 10.99 18.45 1.06
N TYR A 93 12.29 18.14 1.15
CA TYR A 93 13.18 18.20 0.00
C TYR A 93 12.71 17.28 -1.14
N ASN A 94 12.36 16.03 -0.82
CA ASN A 94 11.84 15.07 -1.80
C ASN A 94 10.50 15.52 -2.41
N LEU A 95 9.66 16.20 -1.63
CA LEU A 95 8.40 16.78 -2.12
C LEU A 95 8.66 17.89 -3.13
N GLU A 96 9.56 18.83 -2.82
CA GLU A 96 9.91 19.91 -3.74
C GLU A 96 10.60 19.40 -5.02
N GLN A 97 11.42 18.34 -4.91
CA GLN A 97 11.95 17.65 -6.07
C GLN A 97 10.84 17.03 -6.91
N SER A 98 9.93 16.26 -6.31
CA SER A 98 8.80 15.64 -7.00
C SER A 98 7.87 16.67 -7.65
N ARG A 99 7.70 17.83 -7.01
CA ARG A 99 6.94 18.97 -7.53
C ARG A 99 7.61 19.56 -8.76
N SER A 100 8.93 19.74 -8.71
CA SER A 100 9.72 20.22 -9.84
C SER A 100 9.65 19.24 -11.02
N GLU A 101 9.74 17.93 -10.75
CA GLU A 101 9.58 16.88 -11.77
C GLU A 101 8.19 16.89 -12.40
N LEU A 102 7.12 17.08 -11.61
CA LEU A 102 5.76 17.22 -12.12
C LEU A 102 5.64 18.45 -13.03
N LEU A 103 6.16 19.60 -12.61
CA LEU A 103 6.15 20.82 -13.42
C LEU A 103 6.90 20.62 -14.74
N GLN A 104 8.07 19.98 -14.70
CA GLN A 104 8.83 19.66 -15.92
C GLN A 104 8.04 18.74 -16.85
N ALA A 105 7.41 17.69 -16.33
CA ALA A 105 6.58 16.78 -17.12
C ALA A 105 5.36 17.48 -17.73
N GLU A 106 4.73 18.41 -17.00
CA GLU A 106 3.62 19.21 -17.51
C GLU A 106 4.07 20.15 -18.63
N GLN A 107 5.22 20.82 -18.49
CA GLN A 107 5.77 21.67 -19.54
C GLN A 107 6.20 20.88 -20.78
N GLU A 108 6.75 19.69 -20.60
CA GLU A 108 7.07 18.79 -21.70
C GLU A 108 5.82 18.36 -22.47
N GLY A 109 4.72 18.07 -21.77
CA GLY A 109 3.42 17.80 -22.40
C GLY A 109 2.87 19.00 -23.19
N VAL A 110 2.99 20.22 -22.65
CA VAL A 110 2.60 21.45 -23.35
C VAL A 110 3.45 21.64 -24.61
N LYS A 111 4.76 21.41 -24.53
CA LYS A 111 5.68 21.50 -25.67
C LYS A 111 5.30 20.49 -26.76
N ILE A 112 5.12 19.21 -26.42
CA ILE A 112 4.74 18.16 -27.38
C ILE A 112 3.42 18.51 -28.07
N LYS A 113 2.44 19.03 -27.32
CA LYS A 113 1.16 19.46 -27.87
C LYS A 113 1.30 20.64 -28.83
N ALA A 114 2.14 21.62 -28.49
CA ALA A 114 2.42 22.78 -29.35
C ALA A 114 3.14 22.34 -30.64
N ASP A 115 4.16 21.49 -30.52
CA ASP A 115 4.91 20.95 -31.65
C ASP A 115 3.99 20.14 -32.58
N ALA A 116 3.10 19.32 -32.02
CA ALA A 116 2.08 18.59 -32.77
C ALA A 116 1.09 19.51 -33.50
N ALA A 117 0.69 20.62 -32.87
CA ALA A 117 -0.19 21.61 -33.50
C ALA A 117 0.50 22.33 -34.67
N VAL A 118 1.78 22.69 -34.51
CA VAL A 118 2.58 23.30 -35.58
C VAL A 118 2.75 22.32 -36.75
N GLN A 119 3.06 21.06 -36.48
CA GLN A 119 3.15 20.01 -37.51
C GLN A 119 1.82 19.81 -38.22
N ALA A 120 0.70 19.76 -37.50
CA ALA A 120 -0.62 19.64 -38.10
C ALA A 120 -0.96 20.83 -39.02
N ALA A 121 -0.58 22.05 -38.65
CA ALA A 121 -0.77 23.22 -39.50
C ALA A 121 0.10 23.16 -40.76
N GLN A 122 1.38 22.77 -40.64
CA GLN A 122 2.28 22.57 -41.78
C GLN A 122 1.74 21.50 -42.74
N ASP A 123 1.20 20.42 -42.19
CA ASP A 123 0.59 19.32 -42.94
C ASP A 123 -0.66 19.75 -43.71
N GLN A 124 -1.50 20.59 -43.11
CA GLN A 124 -2.66 21.17 -43.79
C GLN A 124 -2.22 22.04 -44.97
N VAL A 125 -1.20 22.89 -44.79
CA VAL A 125 -0.66 23.72 -45.88
C VAL A 125 -0.07 22.83 -46.99
N ALA A 126 0.68 21.79 -46.64
CA ALA A 126 1.24 20.85 -47.60
C ALA A 126 0.16 20.10 -48.38
N LEU A 127 -0.91 19.64 -47.71
CA LEU A 127 -2.05 18.99 -48.36
C LEU A 127 -2.79 19.94 -49.28
N LEU A 128 -2.99 21.20 -48.88
CA LEU A 128 -3.59 22.22 -49.74
C LEU A 128 -2.73 22.48 -50.97
N ALA A 129 -1.42 22.64 -50.81
CA ALA A 129 -0.49 22.81 -51.92
C ALA A 129 -0.53 21.61 -52.89
N ALA A 130 -0.55 20.38 -52.36
CA ALA A 130 -0.67 19.17 -53.17
C ALA A 130 -2.01 19.10 -53.93
N ARG A 131 -3.12 19.52 -53.31
CA ARG A 131 -4.44 19.61 -53.96
C ARG A 131 -4.44 20.63 -55.10
N PHE A 132 -3.84 21.79 -54.89
CA PHE A 132 -3.71 22.81 -55.95
C PHE A 132 -2.80 22.34 -57.09
N ALA A 133 -1.70 21.64 -56.78
CA ALA A 133 -0.84 21.04 -57.80
C ALA A 133 -1.58 19.99 -58.64
N LEU A 134 -2.37 19.13 -58.00
CA LEU A 134 -3.24 18.17 -58.68
C LEU A 134 -4.24 18.89 -59.58
N ARG A 135 -4.95 19.90 -59.06
CA ARG A 135 -5.93 20.65 -59.84
C ARG A 135 -5.32 21.37 -61.04
N ARG A 136 -4.10 21.88 -60.89
CA ARG A 136 -3.34 22.49 -61.99
C ARG A 136 -2.99 21.45 -63.05
N ALA A 137 -2.51 20.27 -62.65
CA ALA A 137 -2.24 19.18 -63.59
C ALA A 137 -3.51 18.70 -64.32
N GLU A 138 -4.66 18.66 -63.65
CA GLU A 138 -5.96 18.36 -64.29
C GLU A 138 -6.33 19.41 -65.35
N LEU A 139 -6.07 20.69 -65.07
CA LEU A 139 -6.30 21.77 -66.03
C LEU A 139 -5.37 21.67 -67.24
N GLU A 140 -4.09 21.33 -67.05
CA GLU A 140 -3.15 21.11 -68.16
C GLU A 140 -3.59 19.92 -69.03
N VAL A 141 -4.04 18.81 -68.41
CA VAL A 141 -4.60 17.67 -69.14
C VAL A 141 -5.86 18.05 -69.93
N SER A 142 -6.71 18.93 -69.39
CA SER A 142 -7.90 19.41 -70.12
C SER A 142 -7.56 20.21 -71.39
N ARG A 143 -6.34 20.77 -71.47
CA ARG A 143 -5.85 21.49 -72.65
C ARG A 143 -5.21 20.58 -73.69
N ASN A 144 -5.10 19.27 -73.44
CA ASN A 144 -4.40 18.32 -74.30
C ASN A 144 -4.92 18.29 -75.74
N GLU A 145 -6.18 18.65 -75.99
CA GLU A 145 -6.74 18.75 -77.35
C GLU A 145 -6.04 19.79 -78.24
N LEU A 146 -5.31 20.74 -77.63
CA LEU A 146 -4.63 21.85 -78.31
C LEU A 146 -3.11 21.68 -78.40
N VAL A 147 -2.56 20.55 -77.92
CA VAL A 147 -1.10 20.34 -77.75
C VAL A 147 -0.63 19.10 -78.49
N SER A 148 0.68 18.97 -78.69
CA SER A 148 1.28 17.81 -79.36
C SER A 148 1.00 16.50 -78.60
N ALA A 149 0.94 15.37 -79.31
CA ALA A 149 0.70 14.05 -78.69
C ALA A 149 1.74 13.71 -77.60
N ILE A 150 2.99 14.12 -77.77
CA ILE A 150 4.05 13.92 -76.78
C ILE A 150 3.80 14.76 -75.53
N ASP A 151 3.40 16.03 -75.68
CA ASP A 151 3.13 16.90 -74.54
C ASP A 151 1.84 16.51 -73.81
N ALA A 152 0.83 16.02 -74.55
CA ALA A 152 -0.36 15.44 -73.95
C ALA A 152 -0.03 14.22 -73.06
N GLN A 153 0.89 13.35 -73.51
CA GLN A 153 1.38 12.22 -72.72
C GLN A 153 2.13 12.69 -71.45
N LYS A 154 2.98 13.73 -71.54
CA LYS A 154 3.67 14.30 -70.38
C LYS A 154 2.71 14.88 -69.34
N ASN A 155 1.63 15.53 -69.79
CA ASN A 155 0.61 16.08 -68.91
C ASN A 155 -0.13 14.97 -68.14
N LEU A 156 -0.43 13.85 -68.81
CA LEU A 156 -1.03 12.68 -68.15
C LEU A 156 -0.11 12.08 -67.08
N LEU A 157 1.17 11.91 -67.39
CA LEU A 157 2.17 11.43 -66.41
C LEU A 157 2.29 12.39 -65.22
N SER A 158 2.28 13.70 -65.47
CA SER A 158 2.34 14.73 -64.43
C SER A 158 1.10 14.70 -63.53
N LEU A 159 -0.09 14.43 -64.11
CA LEU A 159 -1.32 14.24 -63.35
C LEU A 159 -1.23 13.01 -62.44
N GLU A 160 -0.75 11.88 -62.94
CA GLU A 160 -0.56 10.66 -62.14
C GLU A 160 0.47 10.86 -61.02
N GLU A 161 1.57 11.55 -61.28
CA GLU A 161 2.56 11.92 -60.26
C GLU A 161 1.93 12.79 -59.17
N ALA A 162 1.18 13.83 -59.54
CA ALA A 162 0.51 14.72 -58.59
C ALA A 162 -0.53 13.96 -57.73
N LYS A 163 -1.30 13.03 -58.34
CA LYS A 163 -2.24 12.16 -57.60
C LYS A 163 -1.51 11.28 -56.58
N ARG A 164 -0.47 10.57 -57.02
CA ARG A 164 0.33 9.70 -56.12
C ARG A 164 0.96 10.48 -54.98
N ARG A 165 1.49 11.67 -55.26
CA ARG A 165 2.07 12.55 -54.24
C ARG A 165 1.04 13.01 -53.20
N LEU A 166 -0.17 13.35 -53.63
CA LEU A 166 -1.26 13.72 -52.72
C LEU A 166 -1.68 12.54 -51.84
N GLU A 167 -1.78 11.34 -52.41
CA GLU A 167 -2.14 10.13 -51.68
C GLU A 167 -1.06 9.75 -50.66
N GLN A 168 0.21 9.74 -51.07
CA GLN A 168 1.35 9.49 -50.18
C GLN A 168 1.38 10.51 -49.03
N LEU A 169 1.27 11.80 -49.33
CA LEU A 169 1.24 12.84 -48.29
C LEU A 169 0.05 12.63 -47.33
N GLY A 170 -1.11 12.22 -47.84
CA GLY A 170 -2.27 11.89 -47.01
C GLY A 170 -2.00 10.73 -46.03
N GLN A 171 -1.28 9.70 -46.47
CA GLN A 171 -0.86 8.58 -45.62
C GLN A 171 0.18 9.05 -44.59
N ASP A 172 1.17 9.83 -45.00
CA ASP A 172 2.23 10.37 -44.12
C ASP A 172 1.65 11.25 -43.01
N VAL A 173 0.65 12.08 -43.34
CA VAL A 173 -0.06 12.91 -42.34
C VAL A 173 -0.81 12.05 -41.32
N ARG A 174 -1.51 10.99 -41.76
CA ARG A 174 -2.19 10.07 -40.84
C ARG A 174 -1.20 9.36 -39.92
N SER A 175 -0.07 8.91 -40.47
CA SER A 175 1.00 8.27 -39.71
C SER A 175 1.62 9.22 -38.67
N ARG A 176 1.89 10.47 -39.07
CA ARG A 176 2.39 11.50 -38.15
C ARG A 176 1.38 11.86 -37.06
N GLN A 177 0.10 11.98 -37.39
CA GLN A 177 -0.97 12.20 -36.40
C GLN A 177 -1.04 11.05 -35.38
N ALA A 178 -1.02 9.80 -35.84
CA ALA A 178 -1.00 8.64 -34.96
C ALA A 178 0.23 8.66 -34.03
N SER A 179 1.39 9.03 -34.57
CA SER A 179 2.64 9.17 -33.81
C SER A 179 2.56 10.27 -32.77
N SER A 180 2.02 11.44 -33.11
CA SER A 180 1.81 12.54 -32.16
C SER A 180 0.86 12.19 -31.02
N VAL A 181 -0.22 11.44 -31.30
CA VAL A 181 -1.13 10.94 -30.25
C VAL A 181 -0.40 9.97 -29.32
N ALA A 182 0.42 9.07 -29.85
CA ALA A 182 1.23 8.17 -29.03
C ALA A 182 2.24 8.94 -28.18
N SER A 183 2.92 9.94 -28.73
CA SER A 183 3.86 10.80 -27.96
C SER A 183 3.16 11.56 -26.84
N LEU A 184 1.95 12.07 -27.08
CA LEU A 184 1.13 12.72 -26.05
C LEU A 184 0.74 11.73 -24.94
N ALA A 185 0.35 10.51 -25.30
CA ALA A 185 0.02 9.48 -24.32
C ALA A 185 1.23 9.15 -23.41
N VAL A 186 2.43 9.05 -23.98
CA VAL A 186 3.67 8.85 -23.20
C VAL A 186 3.93 10.01 -22.25
N ALA A 187 3.73 11.26 -22.71
CA ALA A 187 3.88 12.44 -21.86
C ALA A 187 2.86 12.47 -20.71
N ASP A 188 1.61 12.09 -20.99
CA ASP A 188 0.55 11.98 -19.98
C ASP A 188 0.87 10.90 -18.93
N GLU A 189 1.40 9.74 -19.34
CA GLU A 189 1.84 8.71 -18.40
C GLU A 189 3.02 9.19 -17.53
N LYS A 190 3.97 9.93 -18.12
CA LYS A 190 5.07 10.56 -17.35
C LYS A 190 4.53 11.55 -16.32
N ARG A 191 3.56 12.37 -16.69
CA ARG A 191 2.88 13.31 -15.78
C ARG A 191 2.13 12.58 -14.65
N LYS A 192 1.39 11.52 -14.96
CA LYS A 192 0.69 10.70 -13.95
C LYS A 192 1.69 10.08 -12.96
N ARG A 193 2.79 9.53 -13.47
CA ARG A 193 3.87 8.99 -12.63
C ARG A 193 4.46 10.05 -11.70
N ALA A 194 4.78 11.24 -12.22
CA ALA A 194 5.30 12.34 -11.40
C ALA A 194 4.29 12.80 -10.33
N ARG A 195 3.00 12.85 -10.67
CA ARG A 195 1.94 13.16 -9.71
C ARG A 195 1.83 12.12 -8.60
N LEU A 196 1.93 10.83 -8.92
CA LEU A 196 1.93 9.77 -7.92
C LEU A 196 3.15 9.90 -7.00
N GLY A 197 4.32 10.25 -7.55
CA GLY A 197 5.52 10.56 -6.76
C GLY A 197 5.29 11.70 -5.76
N LEU A 198 4.71 12.81 -6.22
CA LEU A 198 4.35 13.94 -5.36
C LEU A 198 3.37 13.52 -4.25
N GLN A 199 2.32 12.77 -4.59
CA GLN A 199 1.33 12.31 -3.63
C GLN A 199 1.96 11.38 -2.58
N GLN A 200 2.87 10.49 -3.00
CA GLN A 200 3.58 9.63 -2.09
C GLN A 200 4.48 10.43 -1.14
N ALA A 201 5.20 11.44 -1.65
CA ALA A 201 6.02 12.33 -0.83
C ALA A 201 5.17 13.11 0.19
N GLN A 202 4.00 13.61 -0.22
CA GLN A 202 3.05 14.27 0.67
C GLN A 202 2.55 13.32 1.78
N GLN A 203 2.16 12.10 1.41
CA GLN A 203 1.70 11.10 2.38
C GLN A 203 2.81 10.71 3.37
N ASN A 204 4.05 10.65 2.90
CA ASN A 204 5.21 10.38 3.74
C ASN A 204 5.40 11.48 4.80
N ILE A 205 5.26 12.76 4.42
CA ILE A 205 5.33 13.90 5.36
C ILE A 205 4.19 13.82 6.39
N GLU A 206 2.96 13.53 5.96
CA GLU A 206 1.84 13.36 6.87
C GLU A 206 2.08 12.24 7.89
N ASN A 207 2.69 11.14 7.44
CA ASN A 207 3.05 10.02 8.27
C ASN A 207 4.21 10.33 9.24
N MET A 208 4.95 11.44 9.09
CA MET A 208 6.01 11.87 10.04
C MET A 208 5.42 12.32 11.38
N THR A 209 4.11 12.54 11.44
CA THR A 209 3.40 12.90 12.67
C THR A 209 2.55 11.71 13.14
N LEU A 210 3.02 10.99 14.16
CA LEU A 210 2.27 9.88 14.73
C LEU A 210 1.25 10.38 15.76
N ARG A 211 -0.03 10.11 15.47
CA ARG A 211 -1.17 10.49 16.31
C ARG A 211 -1.74 9.29 17.04
N ALA A 212 -2.20 9.50 18.27
CA ALA A 212 -2.81 8.45 19.09
C ALA A 212 -4.14 7.97 18.47
N PRO A 213 -4.31 6.66 18.17
CA PRO A 213 -5.56 6.13 17.61
C PRO A 213 -6.69 6.09 18.66
N ILE A 214 -6.34 6.05 19.94
CA ILE A 214 -7.26 6.02 21.08
C ILE A 214 -6.74 6.95 22.18
N GLY A 215 -7.66 7.50 22.97
CA GLY A 215 -7.29 8.20 24.20
C GLY A 215 -6.88 7.20 25.29
N GLY A 216 -5.83 7.51 26.04
CA GLY A 216 -5.27 6.60 27.02
C GLY A 216 -3.94 7.09 27.60
N LEU A 217 -3.21 6.17 28.22
CA LEU A 217 -1.84 6.41 28.68
C LEU A 217 -0.86 5.90 27.63
N VAL A 218 0.20 6.67 27.38
CA VAL A 218 1.34 6.21 26.56
C VAL A 218 2.17 5.25 27.40
N SER A 219 2.36 4.02 26.94
CA SER A 219 3.13 2.96 27.62
C SER A 219 4.20 2.40 26.72
#